data_AF-A0A8J8CJW0-F1
#
_entry.id   AF-A0A8J8CJW0-F1
#
_cell.length_a   1.000
_cell.length_b   1.000
_cell.length_c   1.000
_cell.angle_alpha   90.00
_cell.angle_beta   90.00
_cell.angle_gamma   90.00
#
_symmetry.space_group_name_H-M   'P 1'
#
loop_
_entity.id
_entity.type
_entity.pdbx_description
1 polymer ?
#
loop_
_entity_poly.entity_id
_entity_poly.type
_entity_poly.pdbx_seq_one_letter_code
_entity_poly.pdbx_strand_id
1 'polypeptide(L)'
;MNEQTLLKRITIDRKILNGKPAIRERLTVERALELLATGETFETIVESYPWLEREDLQACLVYARQLVLQEQAKPSYQQPQTLEDLIELVPQILEQVPYLKLLVLFGSRARGDHDANSDWDFAFLCDEERRKEYEKGGFDFLRIWGVLQQVYKLGDDQIDAIDMKECSDVLAHNIAKDGQILYELEPGEFERFQQQKLMSKEQLKIFRQQQREMIQSTLEKLKR
;
A
#
# COMPACT_ATOMS: atom_id res chain seq x y z
N MET A 1 2.95 -11.38 37.76
CA MET A 1 3.56 -10.28 36.98
C MET A 1 2.48 -9.69 36.07
N ASN A 2 2.42 -8.38 35.85
CA ASN A 2 1.44 -7.77 34.94
C ASN A 2 1.90 -7.94 33.47
N GLU A 3 0.98 -8.10 32.53
CA GLU A 3 1.24 -8.23 31.09
C GLU A 3 2.09 -7.06 30.54
N GLN A 4 1.80 -5.85 31.00
CA GLN A 4 2.54 -4.65 30.62
C GLN A 4 4.01 -4.67 31.08
N THR A 5 4.32 -5.42 32.14
CA THR A 5 5.69 -5.63 32.62
C THR A 5 6.40 -6.71 31.81
N LEU A 6 5.68 -7.75 31.36
CA LEU A 6 6.22 -8.79 30.50
C LEU A 6 6.60 -8.25 29.12
N LEU A 7 5.76 -7.44 28.50
CA LEU A 7 6.02 -6.86 27.18
C LEU A 7 7.29 -5.99 27.13
N LYS A 8 7.68 -5.37 28.25
CA LYS A 8 8.95 -4.60 28.34
C LYS A 8 10.21 -5.45 28.17
N ARG A 9 10.10 -6.79 28.28
CA ARG A 9 11.20 -7.73 28.04
C ARG A 9 11.46 -7.98 26.56
N ILE A 10 10.51 -7.61 25.69
CA ILE A 10 10.65 -7.70 24.23
C ILE A 10 11.13 -6.35 23.69
N THR A 11 12.23 -6.37 22.94
CA THR A 11 12.78 -5.21 22.25
C THR A 11 12.65 -5.36 20.74
N ILE A 12 12.42 -4.25 20.06
CA ILE A 12 12.36 -4.14 18.60
C ILE A 12 13.33 -3.03 18.21
N ASP A 13 14.52 -3.40 17.75
CA ASP A 13 15.52 -2.47 17.23
C ASP A 13 15.88 -2.83 15.79
N ARG A 14 15.70 -1.89 14.85
CA ARG A 14 16.00 -2.08 13.42
C ARG A 14 17.46 -2.41 13.15
N LYS A 15 18.37 -2.08 14.07
CA LYS A 15 19.81 -2.36 13.96
C LYS A 15 20.19 -3.76 14.42
N ILE A 16 19.27 -4.48 15.07
CA ILE A 16 19.52 -5.77 15.71
C ILE A 16 18.54 -6.80 15.12
N LEU A 17 19.04 -7.99 14.72
CA LEU A 17 18.22 -9.09 14.20
C LEU A 17 17.21 -8.67 13.10
N ASN A 18 17.62 -7.72 12.24
CA ASN A 18 16.82 -7.13 11.16
C ASN A 18 15.49 -6.50 11.64
N GLY A 19 15.44 -5.97 12.86
CA GLY A 19 14.21 -5.37 13.41
C GLY A 19 13.18 -6.39 13.88
N LYS A 20 13.53 -7.67 13.97
CA LYS A 20 12.63 -8.69 14.54
C LYS A 20 12.48 -8.48 16.05
N PRO A 21 11.26 -8.66 16.61
CA PRO A 21 11.05 -8.64 18.06
C PRO A 21 11.92 -9.70 18.73
N ALA A 22 12.68 -9.30 19.75
CA ALA A 22 13.66 -10.14 20.40
C ALA A 22 13.61 -10.02 21.92
N ILE A 23 13.86 -11.12 22.60
CA ILE A 23 14.14 -11.14 24.03
C ILE A 23 15.58 -10.69 24.22
N ARG A 24 15.76 -9.63 25.02
CA ARG A 24 17.09 -9.13 25.44
C ARG A 24 18.07 -8.99 24.26
N GLU A 25 17.55 -8.66 23.07
CA GLU A 25 18.31 -8.45 21.83
C GLU A 25 19.14 -9.67 21.34
N ARG A 26 18.84 -10.88 21.82
CA ARG A 26 19.66 -12.08 21.56
C ARG A 26 18.90 -13.24 20.92
N LEU A 27 17.62 -13.41 21.24
CA LEU A 27 16.77 -14.47 20.67
C LEU A 27 15.49 -13.85 20.16
N THR A 28 15.11 -14.15 18.92
CA THR A 28 13.86 -13.64 18.36
C THR A 28 12.66 -14.29 19.04
N VAL A 29 11.56 -13.54 19.15
CA VAL A 29 10.27 -14.07 19.62
C VAL A 29 9.82 -15.23 18.72
N GLU A 30 10.01 -15.10 17.41
CA GLU A 30 9.78 -16.16 16.42
C GLU A 30 10.50 -17.46 16.80
N ARG A 31 11.80 -17.39 17.10
CA ARG A 31 12.57 -18.59 17.45
C ARG A 31 12.12 -19.21 18.76
N ALA A 32 11.77 -18.40 19.76
CA ALA A 32 11.23 -18.90 21.02
C ALA A 32 9.89 -19.62 20.82
N LEU A 33 9.02 -19.09 19.96
CA LEU A 33 7.74 -19.71 19.60
C LEU A 33 7.92 -20.99 18.77
N GLU A 34 8.88 -21.03 17.85
CA GLU A 34 9.23 -22.26 17.11
C GLU A 34 9.60 -23.41 18.05
N LEU A 35 10.47 -23.14 19.03
CA LEU A 35 10.89 -24.15 20.02
C LEU A 35 9.67 -24.69 20.77
N LEU A 36 8.82 -23.80 21.28
CA LEU A 36 7.57 -24.19 21.95
C LEU A 36 6.64 -24.99 21.02
N ALA A 37 6.53 -24.60 19.75
CA ALA A 37 5.70 -25.30 18.76
C ALA A 37 6.23 -26.71 18.43
N THR A 38 7.55 -26.93 18.50
CA THR A 38 8.16 -28.26 18.33
C THR A 38 7.99 -29.18 19.54
N GLY A 39 7.32 -28.71 20.60
CA GLY A 39 7.04 -29.49 21.81
C GLY A 39 8.05 -29.28 22.93
N GLU A 40 8.97 -28.32 22.81
CA GLU A 40 9.86 -27.94 23.90
C GLU A 40 9.06 -27.32 25.06
N THR A 41 9.51 -27.60 26.28
CA THR A 41 8.93 -27.01 27.50
C THR A 41 9.66 -25.72 27.86
N PHE A 42 9.05 -24.92 28.73
CA PHE A 42 9.70 -23.71 29.23
C PHE A 42 11.00 -24.03 29.95
N GLU A 43 11.01 -25.13 30.69
CA GLU A 43 12.14 -25.65 31.44
C GLU A 43 13.29 -26.03 30.51
N THR A 44 13.03 -26.84 29.48
CA THR A 44 14.07 -27.29 28.53
C THR A 44 14.65 -26.14 27.71
N ILE A 45 13.84 -25.13 27.37
CA ILE A 45 14.31 -23.93 26.69
C ILE A 45 15.20 -23.09 27.62
N VAL A 46 14.80 -22.88 28.87
CA VAL A 46 15.62 -22.13 29.85
C VAL A 46 16.93 -22.86 30.17
N GLU A 47 16.92 -24.19 30.21
CA GLU A 47 18.14 -25.00 30.34
C GLU A 47 19.08 -24.82 29.14
N SER A 48 18.53 -24.78 27.92
CA SER A 48 19.28 -24.57 26.68
C SER A 48 19.80 -23.14 26.52
N TYR A 49 19.13 -22.18 27.16
CA TYR A 49 19.47 -20.75 27.15
C TYR A 49 19.52 -20.22 28.59
N PRO A 50 20.61 -20.43 29.35
CA PRO A 50 20.68 -20.12 30.79
C PRO A 50 20.52 -18.64 31.16
N TRP A 51 20.53 -17.75 30.16
CA TRP A 51 20.30 -16.31 30.30
C TRP A 51 18.82 -15.92 30.14
N LEU A 52 17.95 -16.87 29.77
CA LEU A 52 16.50 -16.69 29.73
C LEU A 52 15.88 -17.00 31.10
N GLU A 53 14.84 -16.24 31.41
CA GLU A 53 13.93 -16.53 32.51
C GLU A 53 12.60 -17.05 31.97
N ARG A 54 11.81 -17.77 32.78
CA ARG A 54 10.46 -18.20 32.37
C ARG A 54 9.60 -17.03 31.92
N GLU A 55 9.75 -15.88 32.58
CA GLU A 55 9.06 -14.64 32.29
C GLU A 55 9.39 -14.10 30.89
N ASP A 56 10.57 -14.40 30.36
CA ASP A 56 10.95 -14.01 28.99
C ASP A 56 10.13 -14.82 27.96
N LEU A 57 9.92 -16.12 28.21
CA LEU A 57 9.06 -16.96 27.37
C LEU A 57 7.58 -16.62 27.53
N GLN A 58 7.15 -16.24 28.74
CA GLN A 58 5.81 -15.69 28.95
C GLN A 58 5.62 -14.38 28.18
N ALA A 59 6.64 -13.52 28.12
CA ALA A 59 6.59 -12.31 27.32
C ALA A 59 6.43 -12.59 25.83
N CYS A 60 7.08 -13.64 25.30
CA CYS A 60 6.86 -14.10 23.92
C CYS A 60 5.41 -14.51 23.67
N LEU A 61 4.80 -15.28 24.58
CA LEU A 61 3.40 -15.70 24.44
C LEU A 61 2.43 -14.51 24.51
N VAL A 62 2.65 -13.57 25.44
CA VAL A 62 1.84 -12.36 25.55
C VAL A 62 1.98 -11.49 24.31
N TYR A 63 3.20 -11.33 23.79
CA TYR A 63 3.46 -10.61 22.54
C TYR A 63 2.75 -11.27 21.35
N ALA A 64 2.85 -12.59 21.21
CA ALA A 64 2.16 -13.35 20.16
C ALA A 64 0.63 -13.21 20.25
N ARG A 65 0.08 -13.31 21.46
CA ARG A 65 -1.36 -13.10 21.71
C ARG A 65 -1.77 -11.69 21.30
N GLN A 66 -0.95 -10.67 21.58
CA GLN A 66 -1.26 -9.30 21.19
C GLN A 66 -1.22 -9.09 19.68
N LEU A 67 -0.30 -9.74 18.96
CA LEU A 67 -0.31 -9.76 17.50
C LEU A 67 -1.58 -10.41 16.94
N VAL A 68 -1.99 -11.55 17.49
CA VAL A 68 -3.23 -12.25 17.07
C VAL A 68 -4.48 -11.42 17.42
N LEU A 69 -4.49 -10.76 18.58
CA LEU A 69 -5.58 -9.83 18.93
C LEU A 69 -5.59 -8.61 18.02
N GLN A 70 -4.43 -8.13 17.55
CA GLN A 70 -4.36 -7.09 16.51
C GLN A 70 -4.82 -7.60 15.13
N GLU A 71 -4.67 -8.90 14.83
CA GLU A 71 -5.29 -9.52 13.65
C GLU A 71 -6.82 -9.62 13.79
N GLN A 72 -7.33 -9.98 14.96
CA GLN A 72 -8.77 -10.12 15.25
C GLN A 72 -9.49 -8.78 15.49
N ALA A 73 -8.76 -7.73 15.86
CA ALA A 73 -9.25 -6.36 15.99
C ALA A 73 -9.09 -5.54 14.70
N LYS A 74 -8.79 -6.18 13.55
CA LYS A 74 -9.09 -5.59 12.25
C LYS A 74 -10.59 -5.82 12.05
N PRO A 75 -11.44 -4.78 11.92
CA PRO A 75 -12.79 -4.99 11.46
C PRO A 75 -12.72 -5.79 10.17
N SER A 76 -13.67 -6.70 9.98
CA SER A 76 -13.88 -7.45 8.75
C SER A 76 -14.26 -6.49 7.61
N TYR A 77 -13.33 -5.66 7.18
CA TYR A 77 -13.45 -4.93 5.94
C TYR A 77 -13.24 -5.95 4.83
N GLN A 78 -14.35 -6.35 4.22
CA GLN A 78 -14.38 -6.97 2.90
C GLN A 78 -13.62 -6.06 1.92
N GLN A 79 -13.08 -6.61 0.84
CA GLN A 79 -12.51 -5.77 -0.22
C GLN A 79 -13.56 -4.74 -0.63
N PRO A 80 -13.17 -3.47 -0.84
CA PRO A 80 -14.11 -2.44 -1.27
C PRO A 80 -14.80 -2.92 -2.54
N GLN A 81 -16.14 -3.00 -2.53
CA GLN A 81 -16.92 -3.42 -3.70
C GLN A 81 -17.53 -2.23 -4.42
N THR A 82 -17.69 -1.12 -3.70
CA THR A 82 -18.33 0.09 -4.16
C THR A 82 -17.37 1.28 -4.11
N LEU A 83 -17.75 2.37 -4.79
CA LEU A 83 -17.01 3.63 -4.75
C LEU A 83 -17.04 4.22 -3.33
N GLU A 84 -18.16 4.06 -2.64
CA GLU A 84 -18.39 4.53 -1.27
C GLU A 84 -17.42 3.86 -0.29
N ASP A 85 -17.21 2.54 -0.41
CA ASP A 85 -16.24 1.83 0.43
C ASP A 85 -14.82 2.38 0.26
N LEU A 86 -14.45 2.78 -0.96
CA LEU A 86 -13.15 3.38 -1.22
C LEU A 86 -13.03 4.75 -0.55
N ILE A 87 -14.07 5.59 -0.67
CA ILE A 87 -14.12 6.93 -0.08
C ILE A 87 -14.02 6.84 1.46
N GLU A 88 -14.65 5.86 2.10
CA GLU A 88 -14.58 5.69 3.56
C GLU A 88 -13.16 5.38 4.06
N LEU A 89 -12.31 4.77 3.22
CA LEU A 89 -10.95 4.39 3.56
C LEU A 89 -9.91 5.47 3.22
N VAL A 90 -10.28 6.50 2.46
CA VAL A 90 -9.42 7.64 2.11
C VAL A 90 -8.72 8.28 3.30
N PRO A 91 -9.38 8.54 4.46
CA PRO A 91 -8.70 9.14 5.60
C PRO A 91 -7.45 8.37 6.06
N GLN A 92 -7.47 7.03 5.99
CA GLN A 92 -6.33 6.18 6.35
C GLN A 92 -5.17 6.31 5.35
N ILE A 93 -5.47 6.62 4.10
CA ILE A 93 -4.46 6.92 3.06
C ILE A 93 -3.82 8.27 3.38
N LEU A 94 -4.62 9.28 3.71
CA LEU A 94 -4.13 10.63 3.99
C LEU A 94 -3.25 10.71 5.25
N GLU A 95 -3.50 9.86 6.25
CA GLU A 95 -2.60 9.74 7.42
C GLU A 95 -1.17 9.32 7.03
N GLN A 96 -1.04 8.50 5.99
CA GLN A 96 0.25 7.98 5.53
C GLN A 96 0.85 8.79 4.38
N VAL A 97 -0.02 9.49 3.62
CA VAL A 97 0.28 10.28 2.42
C VAL A 97 -0.40 11.66 2.52
N PRO A 98 0.07 12.55 3.43
CA PRO A 98 -0.55 13.86 3.67
C PRO A 98 -0.31 14.88 2.55
N TYR A 99 0.50 14.52 1.56
CA TYR A 99 0.81 15.30 0.37
C TYR A 99 -0.08 14.94 -0.83
N LEU A 100 -1.02 14.00 -0.68
CA LEU A 100 -2.01 13.68 -1.70
C LEU A 100 -2.96 14.87 -1.89
N LYS A 101 -3.13 15.31 -3.14
CA LYS A 101 -4.05 16.40 -3.53
C LYS A 101 -5.33 15.86 -4.13
N LEU A 102 -5.21 14.84 -4.96
CA LEU A 102 -6.33 14.28 -5.70
C LEU A 102 -6.13 12.76 -5.84
N LEU A 103 -7.19 12.01 -5.64
CA LEU A 103 -7.25 10.57 -5.90
C LEU A 103 -8.52 10.27 -6.70
N VAL A 104 -8.35 9.59 -7.81
CA VAL A 104 -9.42 9.29 -8.76
C VAL A 104 -9.36 7.81 -9.11
N LEU A 105 -10.49 7.13 -8.99
CA LEU A 105 -10.67 5.81 -9.60
C LEU A 105 -11.00 6.00 -11.07
N PHE A 106 -10.30 5.32 -11.97
CA PHE A 106 -10.64 5.31 -13.39
C PHE A 106 -10.72 3.87 -13.90
N GLY A 107 -10.80 3.68 -15.22
CA GLY A 107 -10.82 2.34 -15.80
C GLY A 107 -12.18 1.66 -15.75
N SER A 108 -12.19 0.33 -15.79
CA SER A 108 -13.43 -0.44 -15.95
C SER A 108 -14.33 -0.36 -14.72
N ARG A 109 -13.73 -0.30 -13.53
CA ARG A 109 -14.45 -0.17 -12.26
C ARG A 109 -15.15 1.18 -12.13
N ALA A 110 -14.51 2.26 -12.59
CA ALA A 110 -15.14 3.58 -12.64
C ALA A 110 -16.30 3.68 -13.65
N ARG A 111 -16.20 2.97 -14.79
CA ARG A 111 -17.27 2.91 -15.81
C ARG A 111 -18.41 1.95 -15.47
N GLY A 112 -18.18 1.03 -14.53
CA GLY A 112 -19.13 -0.04 -14.19
C GLY A 112 -19.17 -1.18 -15.23
N ASP A 113 -18.19 -1.28 -16.13
CA ASP A 113 -18.07 -2.35 -17.14
C ASP A 113 -17.02 -3.41 -16.76
N HIS A 114 -16.69 -3.51 -15.47
CA HIS A 114 -15.70 -4.42 -14.91
C HIS A 114 -16.21 -5.86 -14.78
N ASP A 115 -15.28 -6.81 -14.78
CA ASP A 115 -15.49 -8.21 -14.42
C ASP A 115 -14.81 -8.56 -13.09
N ALA A 116 -14.95 -9.82 -12.64
CA ALA A 116 -14.41 -10.27 -11.36
C ALA A 116 -12.86 -10.23 -11.28
N ASN A 117 -12.17 -10.16 -12.42
CA ASN A 117 -10.71 -10.15 -12.51
C ASN A 117 -10.15 -8.77 -12.87
N SER A 118 -11.01 -7.76 -13.01
CA SER A 118 -10.59 -6.42 -13.42
C SER A 118 -9.76 -5.76 -12.34
N ASP A 119 -8.65 -5.15 -12.76
CA ASP A 119 -7.76 -4.40 -11.88
C ASP A 119 -8.45 -3.14 -11.36
N TRP A 120 -7.90 -2.59 -10.29
CA TRP A 120 -8.27 -1.30 -9.75
C TRP A 120 -7.29 -0.25 -10.23
N ASP A 121 -7.78 0.60 -11.12
CA ASP A 121 -6.99 1.67 -11.71
C ASP A 121 -7.17 2.97 -10.91
N PHE A 122 -6.12 3.40 -10.21
CA PHE A 122 -6.09 4.64 -9.44
C PHE A 122 -5.16 5.66 -10.09
N ALA A 123 -5.66 6.88 -10.26
CA ALA A 123 -4.87 8.03 -10.66
C ALA A 123 -4.75 8.98 -9.47
N PHE A 124 -3.54 9.45 -9.20
CA PHE A 124 -3.29 10.37 -8.09
C PHE A 124 -2.53 11.62 -8.54
N LEU A 125 -2.72 12.70 -7.80
CA LEU A 125 -1.95 13.93 -7.90
C LEU A 125 -1.40 14.30 -6.53
N CYS A 126 -0.12 14.67 -6.47
CA CYS A 126 0.55 15.05 -5.23
C CYS A 126 1.02 16.50 -5.24
N ASP A 127 1.04 17.08 -4.05
CA ASP A 127 1.78 18.30 -3.76
C ASP A 127 3.28 17.98 -3.76
N GLU A 128 4.02 18.47 -4.75
CA GLU A 128 5.45 18.20 -4.86
C GLU A 128 6.29 18.85 -3.75
N GLU A 129 5.87 20.02 -3.24
CA GLU A 129 6.61 20.70 -2.19
C GLU A 129 6.49 19.92 -0.89
N ARG A 130 5.26 19.51 -0.53
CA ARG A 130 5.05 18.64 0.63
C ARG A 130 5.70 17.27 0.39
N ARG A 131 5.56 16.67 -0.79
CA ARG A 131 6.14 15.36 -1.12
C ARG A 131 7.64 15.32 -0.84
N LYS A 132 8.40 16.38 -1.16
CA LYS A 132 9.84 16.48 -0.86
C LYS A 132 10.18 16.46 0.64
N GLU A 133 9.25 16.87 1.50
CA GLU A 133 9.45 16.82 2.96
C GLU A 133 9.32 15.38 3.50
N TYR A 134 8.48 14.56 2.87
CA TYR A 134 8.17 13.18 3.27
C TYR A 134 8.99 12.13 2.51
N GLU A 135 9.36 12.40 1.27
CA GLU A 135 10.13 11.52 0.37
C GLU A 135 11.56 12.08 0.25
N LYS A 136 12.50 11.43 0.96
CA LYS A 136 13.91 11.85 1.00
C LYS A 136 14.79 11.14 -0.03
N GLY A 137 14.17 10.39 -0.95
CA GLY A 137 14.82 9.68 -2.06
C GLY A 137 14.90 8.17 -1.82
N GLY A 138 14.69 7.37 -2.88
CA GLY A 138 14.68 5.90 -2.84
C GLY A 138 13.54 5.30 -3.69
N PHE A 139 12.95 4.19 -3.23
CA PHE A 139 11.73 3.57 -3.79
C PHE A 139 10.44 4.34 -3.44
N ASP A 140 10.56 5.62 -3.07
CA ASP A 140 9.44 6.45 -2.58
C ASP A 140 8.32 6.61 -3.62
N PHE A 141 8.60 6.40 -4.92
CA PHE A 141 7.58 6.33 -5.97
C PHE A 141 6.54 5.22 -5.75
N LEU A 142 6.89 4.12 -5.07
CA LEU A 142 5.98 3.03 -4.72
C LEU A 142 5.19 3.29 -3.44
N ARG A 143 5.45 4.39 -2.73
CA ARG A 143 4.83 4.64 -1.42
C ARG A 143 3.33 4.75 -1.53
N ILE A 144 2.82 5.49 -2.50
CA ILE A 144 1.38 5.65 -2.72
C ILE A 144 0.77 4.30 -3.12
N TRP A 145 1.39 3.60 -4.07
CA TRP A 145 0.97 2.27 -4.49
C TRP A 145 0.86 1.30 -3.30
N GLY A 146 1.90 1.22 -2.46
CA GLY A 146 1.91 0.34 -1.28
C GLY A 146 0.90 0.76 -0.21
N VAL A 147 0.66 2.06 -0.02
CA VAL A 147 -0.39 2.54 0.90
C VAL A 147 -1.77 2.18 0.38
N LEU A 148 -2.06 2.41 -0.90
CA LEU A 148 -3.33 2.03 -1.51
C LEU A 148 -3.55 0.53 -1.41
N GLN A 149 -2.52 -0.26 -1.70
CA GLN A 149 -2.55 -1.72 -1.56
C GLN A 149 -2.88 -2.15 -0.12
N GLN A 150 -2.20 -1.57 0.87
CA GLN A 150 -2.39 -1.91 2.28
C GLN A 150 -3.78 -1.50 2.78
N VAL A 151 -4.24 -0.29 2.43
CA VAL A 151 -5.50 0.27 2.90
C VAL A 151 -6.69 -0.43 2.23
N TYR A 152 -6.64 -0.62 0.91
CA TYR A 152 -7.71 -1.29 0.16
C TYR A 152 -7.62 -2.81 0.16
N LYS A 153 -6.52 -3.38 0.70
CA LYS A 153 -6.26 -4.84 0.75
C LYS A 153 -6.37 -5.51 -0.62
N LEU A 154 -5.78 -4.87 -1.62
CA LEU A 154 -5.73 -5.38 -2.99
C LEU A 154 -4.47 -6.25 -3.16
N GLY A 155 -4.58 -7.32 -3.96
CA GLY A 155 -3.41 -8.11 -4.36
C GLY A 155 -2.48 -7.30 -5.27
N ASP A 156 -1.19 -7.66 -5.34
CA ASP A 156 -0.21 -6.98 -6.19
C ASP A 156 -0.66 -6.88 -7.66
N ASP A 157 -1.31 -7.94 -8.15
CA ASP A 157 -1.78 -8.04 -9.54
C ASP A 157 -3.10 -7.30 -9.80
N GLN A 158 -3.73 -6.72 -8.76
CA GLN A 158 -5.07 -6.15 -8.84
C GLN A 158 -5.08 -4.62 -8.72
N ILE A 159 -3.93 -3.97 -8.58
CA ILE A 159 -3.84 -2.53 -8.37
C ILE A 159 -2.85 -1.88 -9.33
N ASP A 160 -3.36 -0.98 -10.17
CA ASP A 160 -2.56 -0.06 -10.96
C ASP A 160 -2.70 1.35 -10.38
N ALA A 161 -1.58 1.99 -10.05
CA ALA A 161 -1.56 3.33 -9.49
C ALA A 161 -0.62 4.21 -10.30
N ILE A 162 -1.18 5.24 -10.93
CA ILE A 162 -0.45 6.13 -11.83
C ILE A 162 -0.46 7.58 -11.34
N ASP A 163 0.69 8.24 -11.49
CA ASP A 163 0.82 9.68 -11.27
C ASP A 163 0.24 10.44 -12.47
N MET A 164 -0.75 11.29 -12.22
CA MET A 164 -1.38 12.12 -13.26
C MET A 164 -0.38 13.07 -13.94
N LYS A 165 0.76 13.38 -13.30
CA LYS A 165 1.82 14.21 -13.91
C LYS A 165 2.65 13.47 -14.95
N GLU A 166 2.81 12.16 -14.77
CA GLU A 166 3.66 11.32 -15.64
C GLU A 166 2.84 10.49 -16.65
N CYS A 167 1.51 10.58 -16.60
CA CYS A 167 0.65 9.82 -17.48
C CYS A 167 0.64 10.36 -18.93
N SER A 168 0.41 9.47 -19.91
CA SER A 168 0.25 9.85 -21.31
C SER A 168 -1.01 10.69 -21.53
N ASP A 169 -1.03 11.57 -22.54
CA ASP A 169 -2.21 12.42 -22.80
C ASP A 169 -3.49 11.61 -23.09
N VAL A 170 -3.37 10.43 -23.70
CA VAL A 170 -4.52 9.53 -23.91
C VAL A 170 -5.07 9.00 -22.59
N LEU A 171 -4.18 8.66 -21.66
CA LEU A 171 -4.56 8.18 -20.33
C LEU A 171 -5.14 9.32 -19.49
N ALA A 172 -4.52 10.50 -19.52
CA ALA A 172 -5.02 11.72 -18.91
C ALA A 172 -6.44 12.06 -19.40
N HIS A 173 -6.69 11.92 -20.70
CA HIS A 173 -8.04 12.09 -21.26
C HIS A 173 -9.04 11.05 -20.74
N ASN A 174 -8.65 9.77 -20.65
CA ASN A 174 -9.53 8.73 -20.13
C ASN A 174 -9.88 8.98 -18.65
N ILE A 175 -8.89 9.36 -17.84
CA ILE A 175 -9.09 9.74 -16.42
C ILE A 175 -10.03 10.95 -16.34
N ALA A 176 -9.79 11.99 -17.14
CA ALA A 176 -10.64 13.18 -17.16
C ALA A 176 -12.08 12.86 -17.59
N LYS A 177 -12.26 11.92 -18.51
CA LYS A 177 -13.58 11.61 -19.07
C LYS A 177 -14.41 10.68 -18.19
N ASP A 178 -13.80 9.60 -17.70
CA ASP A 178 -14.49 8.48 -17.05
C ASP A 178 -14.12 8.33 -15.56
N GLY A 179 -13.23 9.16 -15.03
CA GLY A 179 -12.75 9.08 -13.65
C GLY A 179 -13.77 9.50 -12.59
N GLN A 180 -13.81 8.76 -11.49
CA GLN A 180 -14.61 9.01 -10.30
C GLN A 180 -13.70 9.52 -9.16
N ILE A 181 -14.05 10.66 -8.57
CA ILE A 181 -13.25 11.27 -7.50
C ILE A 181 -13.42 10.45 -6.22
N LEU A 182 -12.31 9.99 -5.66
CA LEU A 182 -12.26 9.38 -4.33
C LEU A 182 -11.90 10.40 -3.26
N TYR A 183 -10.97 11.30 -3.59
CA TYR A 183 -10.50 12.34 -2.70
C TYR A 183 -10.06 13.56 -3.49
N GLU A 184 -10.37 14.74 -2.95
CA GLU A 184 -9.94 16.02 -3.48
C GLU A 184 -9.66 16.97 -2.32
N LEU A 185 -8.45 17.52 -2.26
CA LEU A 185 -8.01 18.43 -1.21
C LEU A 185 -8.70 19.80 -1.32
N GLU A 186 -8.76 20.35 -2.54
CA GLU A 186 -9.44 21.60 -2.84
C GLU A 186 -10.55 21.37 -3.87
N PRO A 187 -11.81 21.70 -3.55
CA PRO A 187 -12.92 21.54 -4.49
C PRO A 187 -12.61 22.16 -5.86
N GLY A 188 -12.67 21.35 -6.92
CA GLY A 188 -12.45 21.77 -8.31
C GLY A 188 -11.04 21.54 -8.87
N GLU A 189 -10.12 20.88 -8.15
CA GLU A 189 -8.87 20.37 -8.74
C GLU A 189 -9.13 19.39 -9.88
N PHE A 190 -10.07 18.47 -9.73
CA PHE A 190 -10.42 17.51 -10.78
C PHE A 190 -11.11 18.21 -11.96
N GLU A 191 -11.99 19.18 -11.71
CA GLU A 191 -12.61 19.95 -12.80
C GLU A 191 -11.56 20.72 -13.62
N ARG A 192 -10.55 21.29 -12.97
CA ARG A 192 -9.41 21.92 -13.67
C ARG A 192 -8.63 20.91 -14.49
N PHE A 193 -8.36 19.72 -13.93
CA PHE A 193 -7.71 18.64 -14.66
C PHE A 193 -8.53 18.23 -15.89
N GLN A 194 -9.84 18.08 -15.72
CA GLN A 194 -10.78 17.78 -16.81
C GLN A 194 -10.72 18.84 -17.90
N GLN A 195 -10.82 20.13 -17.56
CA GLN A 195 -10.75 21.23 -18.53
C GLN A 195 -9.43 21.27 -19.31
N GLN A 196 -8.33 20.87 -18.68
CA GLN A 196 -7.00 20.85 -19.31
C GLN A 196 -6.76 19.62 -20.18
N LYS A 197 -7.28 18.45 -19.79
CA LYS A 197 -6.96 17.15 -20.39
C LYS A 197 -8.07 16.55 -21.24
N LEU A 198 -9.29 17.10 -21.23
CA LEU A 198 -10.34 16.72 -22.17
C LEU A 198 -9.99 17.16 -23.60
N MET A 199 -9.50 16.20 -24.37
CA MET A 199 -9.30 16.34 -25.80
C MET A 199 -10.61 16.19 -26.59
N SER A 200 -10.70 16.91 -27.71
CA SER A 200 -11.75 16.68 -28.71
C SER A 200 -11.57 15.31 -29.39
N LYS A 201 -12.64 14.79 -30.00
CA LYS A 201 -12.59 13.53 -30.76
C LYS A 201 -11.55 13.55 -31.89
N GLU A 202 -11.33 14.71 -32.50
CA GLU A 202 -10.35 14.90 -33.58
C GLU A 202 -8.92 14.85 -33.05
N GLN A 203 -8.65 15.54 -31.94
CA GLN A 203 -7.35 15.51 -31.26
C GLN A 203 -6.99 14.08 -30.80
N LEU A 204 -7.97 13.36 -30.22
CA LEU A 204 -7.77 11.99 -29.76
C LEU A 204 -7.43 11.03 -30.93
N LYS A 205 -8.05 11.21 -32.09
CA LYS A 205 -7.79 10.41 -33.28
C LYS A 205 -6.36 10.63 -33.80
N ILE A 206 -5.92 11.89 -33.85
CA ILE A 206 -4.56 12.27 -34.28
C ILE A 206 -3.53 11.64 -33.33
N PHE A 207 -3.74 11.75 -32.01
CA PHE A 207 -2.81 11.23 -31.02
C PHE A 207 -2.66 9.71 -31.08
N ARG A 208 -3.79 8.99 -31.21
CA ARG A 208 -3.80 7.53 -31.36
C ARG A 208 -3.09 7.08 -32.64
N GLN A 209 -3.22 7.85 -33.71
CA GLN A 209 -2.55 7.55 -34.98
C GLN A 209 -1.04 7.74 -34.87
N GLN A 210 -0.58 8.84 -34.27
CA GLN A 210 0.85 9.08 -34.02
C GLN A 210 1.49 8.00 -33.12
N GLN A 211 0.79 7.57 -32.06
CA GLN A 211 1.25 6.49 -31.18
C GLN A 211 1.39 5.16 -31.94
N ARG A 212 0.41 4.81 -32.78
CA ARG A 212 0.47 3.59 -33.61
C ARG A 212 1.65 3.62 -34.58
N GLU A 213 1.87 4.74 -35.26
CA GLU A 213 2.98 4.92 -36.20
C GLU A 213 4.34 4.79 -35.48
N MET A 214 4.47 5.37 -34.28
CA MET A 214 5.68 5.28 -33.47
C MET A 214 5.97 3.86 -32.96
N ILE A 215 4.95 3.15 -32.47
CA ILE A 215 5.06 1.74 -32.05
C ILE A 215 5.48 0.88 -33.26
N GLN A 216 4.83 1.08 -34.41
CA GLN A 216 5.12 0.31 -35.61
C GLN A 216 6.55 0.55 -36.11
N SER A 217 7.01 1.80 -36.12
CA SER A 217 8.40 2.13 -36.45
C SER A 217 9.41 1.49 -35.48
N THR A 218 9.09 1.45 -34.19
CA THR A 218 9.94 0.82 -33.17
C THR A 218 10.00 -0.70 -33.34
N LEU A 219 8.85 -1.34 -33.60
CA LEU A 219 8.78 -2.77 -33.88
C LEU A 219 9.54 -3.17 -35.15
N GLU A 220 9.53 -2.34 -36.19
CA GLU A 220 10.30 -2.56 -37.42
C GLU A 220 11.81 -2.46 -37.19
N LYS A 221 12.25 -1.54 -36.32
CA LYS A 221 13.67 -1.40 -35.94
C LYS A 221 14.17 -2.57 -35.10
N LEU A 222 13.34 -3.13 -34.23
CA LEU A 222 13.69 -4.29 -33.38
C LEU A 222 13.72 -5.63 -34.14
N LYS A 223 13.17 -5.68 -35.35
CA LYS A 223 13.20 -6.86 -36.24
C LYS A 223 14.44 -6.92 -37.14
N ARG A 224 15.33 -5.92 -37.08
CA ARG A 224 16.63 -5.91 -37.78
C ARG A 224 17.74 -6.28 -36.82
#